data_AF-A0A967XZ31-F1
#
_entry.id   AF-A0A967XZ31-F1
#
_cell.length_a   1.000
_cell.length_b   1.000
_cell.length_c   1.000
_cell.angle_alpha   90.00
_cell.angle_beta   90.00
_cell.angle_gamma   90.00
#
_symmetry.space_group_name_H-M   'P 1'
#
loop_
_entity.id
_entity.type
_entity.pdbx_description
1 polymer ?
#
loop_
_entity_poly.entity_id
_entity_poly.type
_entity_poly.pdbx_seq_one_letter_code
_entity_poly.pdbx_strand_id
1 'polypeptide(L)'
;SIPVRVFTAVERTIKGALFGCCMCGNCILQETAFVCPMTCPKGLRNGLCGGASPDHCEVDPSRPCTWYTIYERAERLGRLDKLLEINAPIDGARAGRET
;
A
#
# COMPACT_ATOMS: atom_id res chain seq x y z
N SER A 1 1.10 24.66 8.60
CA SER A 1 0.19 25.47 9.44
C SER A 1 -0.68 24.55 10.29
N ILE A 2 -1.28 25.03 11.39
CA ILE A 2 -2.20 24.25 12.26
C ILE A 2 -3.26 23.45 11.46
N PRO A 3 -3.93 24.02 10.44
CA PRO A 3 -4.91 23.27 9.64
C PRO A 3 -4.35 22.03 8.95
N VAL A 4 -3.11 22.09 8.44
CA VAL A 4 -2.46 20.92 7.79
C VAL A 4 -2.26 19.79 8.79
N ARG A 5 -1.81 20.09 10.02
CA ARG A 5 -1.57 19.05 11.04
C ARG A 5 -2.84 18.31 11.44
N VAL A 6 -3.96 19.04 11.56
CA VAL A 6 -5.27 18.42 11.84
C VAL A 6 -5.70 17.53 10.68
N PHE A 7 -5.56 18.01 9.44
CA PHE A 7 -5.86 17.23 8.25
C PHE A 7 -5.05 15.93 8.20
N THR A 8 -3.72 15.99 8.38
CA THR A 8 -2.86 14.81 8.38
C THR A 8 -3.23 13.81 9.49
N ALA A 9 -3.64 14.29 10.67
CA ALA A 9 -4.07 13.43 11.77
C ALA A 9 -5.39 12.69 11.46
N VAL A 10 -6.36 13.39 10.88
CA VAL A 10 -7.62 12.80 10.42
C VAL A 10 -7.35 11.79 9.30
N GLU A 11 -6.53 12.16 8.32
CA GLU A 11 -6.15 11.29 7.21
C GLU A 11 -5.48 9.99 7.68
N ARG A 12 -4.50 10.10 8.59
CA ARG A 12 -3.81 8.93 9.18
C ARG A 12 -4.81 7.98 9.82
N THR A 13 -5.78 8.50 10.55
CA THR A 13 -6.78 7.71 11.25
C THR A 13 -7.68 6.97 10.26
N ILE A 14 -8.26 7.70 9.30
CA ILE A 14 -9.20 7.14 8.33
C ILE A 14 -8.50 6.15 7.38
N LYS A 15 -7.39 6.56 6.75
CA LYS A 15 -6.67 5.69 5.81
C LYS A 15 -5.97 4.53 6.52
N GLY A 16 -5.54 4.73 7.76
CA GLY A 16 -4.99 3.67 8.60
C GLY A 16 -6.01 2.56 8.86
N ALA A 17 -7.21 2.93 9.31
CA ALA A 17 -8.28 1.99 9.61
C ALA A 17 -8.83 1.27 8.37
N LEU A 18 -9.02 1.99 7.25
CA LEU A 18 -9.66 1.44 6.06
C LEU A 18 -8.70 0.66 5.15
N PHE A 19 -7.45 1.09 5.03
CA PHE A 19 -6.53 0.61 3.99
C PHE A 19 -5.18 0.13 4.53
N GLY A 20 -4.96 0.17 5.85
CA GLY A 20 -3.67 -0.15 6.46
C GLY A 20 -2.58 0.86 6.09
N CYS A 21 -2.93 2.13 5.89
CA CYS A 21 -1.98 3.16 5.47
C CYS A 21 -0.81 3.31 6.46
N CYS A 22 0.43 3.20 5.94
CA CYS A 22 1.65 3.39 6.72
C CYS A 22 2.23 4.81 6.65
N MET A 23 1.48 5.79 6.12
CA MET A 23 1.89 7.20 6.00
C MET A 23 3.26 7.39 5.32
N CYS A 24 3.48 6.74 4.17
CA CYS A 24 4.76 6.84 3.46
C CYS A 24 4.99 8.17 2.71
N GLY A 25 3.99 9.07 2.66
CA GLY A 25 4.12 10.36 1.95
C GLY A 25 4.06 10.27 0.42
N ASN A 26 3.77 9.08 -0.13
CA ASN A 26 3.62 8.84 -1.57
C ASN A 26 2.49 7.82 -1.82
N CYS A 27 1.22 8.20 -1.59
CA CYS A 27 0.07 7.29 -1.71
C CYS A 27 -0.05 6.71 -3.13
N ILE A 28 -0.30 5.40 -3.23
CA ILE A 28 -0.67 4.71 -4.48
C ILE A 28 -1.85 3.73 -4.29
N LEU A 29 -2.78 4.10 -3.41
CA LEU A 29 -3.95 3.25 -3.12
C LEU A 29 -4.85 3.05 -4.34
N GLN A 30 -4.89 4.03 -5.25
CA GLN A 30 -5.70 3.92 -6.46
C GLN A 30 -5.16 2.82 -7.36
N GLU A 31 -3.84 2.68 -7.46
CA GLU A 31 -3.13 1.73 -8.31
C GLU A 31 -3.15 0.32 -7.70
N THR A 32 -3.13 0.25 -6.36
CA THR A 32 -3.01 -1.01 -5.59
C THR A 32 -4.35 -1.53 -5.07
N ALA A 33 -5.43 -1.30 -5.81
CA ALA A 33 -6.77 -1.80 -5.48
C ALA A 33 -7.19 -1.52 -4.01
N PHE A 34 -6.84 -0.33 -3.51
CA PHE A 34 -7.14 0.15 -2.16
C PHE A 34 -6.55 -0.73 -1.03
N VAL A 35 -5.35 -1.28 -1.24
CA VAL A 35 -4.56 -1.94 -0.20
C VAL A 35 -3.21 -1.26 -0.13
N CYS A 36 -2.80 -0.79 1.06
CA CYS A 36 -1.49 -0.13 1.18
C CYS A 36 -0.35 -1.14 0.94
N PRO A 37 0.48 -0.97 -0.11
CA PRO A 37 1.57 -1.92 -0.41
C PRO A 37 2.68 -1.87 0.66
N MET A 38 2.75 -0.77 1.42
CA MET A 38 3.70 -0.60 2.52
C MET A 38 3.42 -1.48 3.73
N THR A 39 2.27 -2.15 3.75
CA THR A 39 2.05 -3.22 4.71
C THR A 39 2.93 -4.43 4.40
N CYS A 40 3.46 -4.60 3.18
CA CYS A 40 4.33 -5.73 2.84
C CYS A 40 5.64 -5.71 3.65
N PRO A 41 6.08 -6.84 4.27
CA PRO A 41 7.33 -6.90 5.05
C PRO A 41 8.56 -6.55 4.22
N LYS A 42 8.51 -6.85 2.92
CA LYS A 42 9.62 -6.58 2.00
C LYS A 42 9.71 -5.09 1.61
N GLY A 43 8.77 -4.24 2.04
CA GLY A 43 8.74 -2.82 1.69
C GLY A 43 8.54 -2.53 0.20
N LEU A 44 8.02 -3.51 -0.55
CA LEU A 44 7.90 -3.44 -2.00
C LEU A 44 6.74 -2.53 -2.42
N ARG A 45 7.09 -1.45 -3.12
CA ARG A 45 6.14 -0.49 -3.69
C ARG A 45 5.52 -0.96 -5.01
N ASN A 46 6.29 -1.70 -5.80
CA ASN A 46 5.82 -2.37 -7.01
C ASN A 46 5.99 -3.88 -6.80
N GLY A 47 4.98 -4.65 -7.17
CA GLY A 47 4.99 -6.11 -7.06
C GLY A 47 4.57 -6.76 -8.38
N LEU A 48 4.29 -8.06 -8.39
CA LEU A 48 4.41 -8.99 -7.26
C LEU A 48 5.88 -9.31 -6.94
N CYS A 49 6.14 -9.80 -5.73
CA CYS A 49 7.45 -10.37 -5.40
C CYS A 49 7.52 -11.84 -5.85
N GLY A 50 8.73 -12.38 -6.00
CA GLY A 50 8.92 -13.79 -6.40
C GLY A 50 8.29 -14.81 -5.44
N GLY A 51 8.06 -14.44 -4.19
CA GLY A 51 7.40 -15.26 -3.17
C GLY A 51 5.94 -14.88 -2.89
N ALA A 52 5.25 -14.22 -3.84
CA ALA A 52 3.83 -13.94 -3.67
C ALA A 52 3.03 -15.25 -3.68
N SER A 53 2.10 -15.41 -2.73
CA SER A 53 1.37 -16.65 -2.49
C SER A 53 -0.08 -16.37 -2.11
N PRO A 54 -1.04 -17.23 -2.52
CA PRO A 54 -2.43 -17.18 -2.06
C PRO A 54 -2.60 -17.36 -0.55
N ASP A 55 -1.64 -18.02 0.11
CA ASP A 55 -1.75 -18.36 1.52
C ASP A 55 -1.21 -17.20 2.38
N HIS A 56 0.06 -17.30 2.77
CA HIS A 56 0.72 -16.37 3.69
C HIS A 56 1.95 -15.72 3.05
N CYS A 57 2.43 -14.65 3.68
CA CYS A 57 3.66 -14.00 3.22
C CYS A 57 4.88 -14.89 3.43
N GLU A 58 5.73 -15.02 2.40
CA GLU A 58 7.00 -15.76 2.46
C GLU A 58 7.91 -15.33 3.63
N VAL A 59 7.94 -14.02 3.94
CA VAL A 59 8.82 -13.47 4.99
C VAL A 59 8.17 -13.52 6.37
N ASP A 60 6.84 -13.50 6.42
CA ASP A 60 6.09 -13.46 7.66
C ASP A 60 4.82 -14.31 7.53
N PRO A 61 4.93 -15.62 7.84
CA PRO A 61 3.83 -16.56 7.68
C PRO A 61 2.62 -16.27 8.59
N SER A 62 2.75 -15.38 9.58
CA SER A 62 1.65 -15.06 10.50
C SER A 62 0.53 -14.23 9.84
N ARG A 63 0.76 -13.74 8.62
CA ARG A 63 -0.15 -12.81 7.93
C ARG A 63 -0.35 -13.11 6.44
N PRO A 64 -1.45 -12.61 5.85
CA PRO A 64 -1.69 -12.72 4.42
C PRO A 64 -0.62 -12.02 3.60
N CYS A 65 -0.40 -12.49 2.37
CA CYS A 65 0.51 -11.84 1.43
C CYS A 65 -0.11 -10.56 0.84
N THR A 66 0.40 -9.38 1.23
CA THR A 66 -0.09 -8.07 0.75
C THR A 66 -0.24 -8.00 -0.78
N TRP A 67 0.77 -8.45 -1.53
CA TRP A 67 0.76 -8.35 -2.99
C TRP A 67 -0.17 -9.34 -3.67
N TYR A 68 -0.41 -10.50 -3.05
CA TYR A 68 -1.45 -11.42 -3.53
C TYR A 68 -2.84 -10.83 -3.28
N THR A 69 -3.08 -10.22 -2.11
CA THR A 69 -4.33 -9.51 -1.82
C THR A 69 -4.58 -8.34 -2.78
N ILE A 70 -3.54 -7.58 -3.14
CA ILE A 70 -3.63 -6.53 -4.17
C ILE A 70 -4.06 -7.13 -5.51
N TYR A 71 -3.40 -8.21 -5.94
CA TYR A 71 -3.69 -8.90 -7.20
C TYR A 71 -5.13 -9.41 -7.27
N GLU A 72 -5.57 -10.17 -6.27
CA GLU A 72 -6.93 -10.73 -6.20
C GLU A 72 -8.00 -9.61 -6.24
N ARG A 73 -7.77 -8.52 -5.50
CA ARG A 73 -8.68 -7.37 -5.53
C ARG A 73 -8.66 -6.65 -6.87
N ALA A 74 -7.50 -6.46 -7.48
CA ALA A 74 -7.37 -5.81 -8.78
C ALA A 74 -8.05 -6.64 -9.88
N GLU A 75 -7.91 -7.97 -9.85
CA GLU A 75 -8.60 -8.89 -10.75
C GLU A 75 -10.12 -8.76 -10.61
N ARG A 76 -10.64 -8.82 -9.38
CA ARG A 76 -12.08 -8.66 -9.11
C ARG A 76 -12.63 -7.30 -9.54
N LEU A 77 -11.81 -6.25 -9.50
CA LEU A 77 -12.18 -4.91 -9.93
C LEU A 77 -11.96 -4.67 -11.44
N GLY A 78 -11.36 -5.61 -12.16
CA GLY A 78 -11.00 -5.44 -13.58
C GLY A 78 -9.90 -4.39 -13.81
N ARG A 79 -8.94 -4.27 -12.87
CA ARG A 79 -7.90 -3.22 -12.85
C ARG A 79 -6.47 -3.77 -12.86
N LEU A 80 -6.26 -4.97 -13.43
CA LEU A 80 -4.93 -5.59 -13.49
C LEU A 80 -3.93 -4.77 -14.30
N ASP A 81 -4.41 -3.97 -15.27
CA ASP A 81 -3.62 -3.00 -16.03
C ASP A 81 -2.84 -2.04 -15.12
N LYS A 82 -3.44 -1.63 -14.00
CA LYS A 82 -2.81 -0.73 -13.03
C LYS A 82 -1.61 -1.35 -12.32
N LEU A 83 -1.55 -2.68 -12.21
CA LEU A 83 -0.41 -3.36 -11.60
C LEU A 83 0.79 -3.49 -12.55
N LEU A 84 0.59 -3.22 -13.84
CA LEU A 84 1.68 -3.19 -14.83
C LEU A 84 2.39 -1.82 -14.87
N GLU A 85 1.77 -0.79 -14.29
CA GLU A 85 2.37 0.55 -14.18
C GLU A 85 3.50 0.54 -13.14
N ILE A 86 4.68 1.04 -13.52
CA ILE A 86 5.82 1.16 -12.60
C ILE A 86 5.71 2.48 -11.83
N ASN A 87 5.48 2.39 -10.52
CA ASN A 87 5.45 3.54 -9.64
C ASN A 87 6.85 3.98 -9.23
N ALA A 88 7.09 5.29 -9.16
CA ALA A 88 8.33 5.86 -8.64
C ALA A 88 8.63 5.36 -7.22
N PRO A 89 9.91 5.19 -6.82
CA PRO A 89 10.26 4.78 -5.47
C PRO A 89 9.76 5.78 -4.41
N ILE A 90 9.70 5.34 -3.16
CA ILE A 90 9.30 6.19 -2.04
C ILE A 90 10.38 7.21 -1.75
N ASP A 91 9.95 8.45 -1.55
CA ASP A 91 10.81 9.49 -1.00
C ASP A 91 10.75 9.43 0.54
N GLY A 92 11.79 8.87 1.15
CA GLY A 92 11.86 8.74 2.61
C GLY A 92 11.75 10.07 3.36
N ALA A 93 12.11 11.20 2.73
CA ALA A 93 11.99 12.51 3.35
C ALA A 93 10.52 12.98 3.50
N ARG A 94 9.58 12.30 2.82
CA ARG A 94 8.14 12.55 2.90
C ARG A 94 7.42 11.65 3.89
N ALA A 95 8.10 10.70 4.54
CA ALA A 95 7.48 9.83 5.52
C ALA A 95 6.76 10.66 6.61
N GLY A 96 5.53 10.26 6.94
CA GLY A 96 4.68 10.93 7.93
C GLY A 96 3.89 12.13 7.40
N ARG A 97 4.14 12.59 6.17
CA ARG A 97 3.39 13.68 5.54
C ARG A 97 2.12 13.18 4.85
N GLU A 98 1.20 14.10 4.62
CA GLU A 98 0.12 13.96 3.66
C GLU A 98 0.66 13.68 2.25
N THR A 99 -0.20 13.14 1.39
CA THR A 99 0.14 12.72 0.02
C THR A 99 -0.49 13.62 -1.00
#